data_AF-A0A8C1NSJ1-F1
#
_entry.id   AF-A0A8C1NSJ1-F1
#
_cell.length_a   1.000
_cell.length_b   1.000
_cell.length_c   1.000
_cell.angle_alpha   90.00
_cell.angle_beta   90.00
_cell.angle_gamma   90.00
#
_symmetry.space_group_name_H-M   'P 1'
#
loop_
_entity.id
_entity.type
_entity.pdbx_description
1 polymer ?
#
loop_
_entity_poly.entity_id
_entity_poly.type
_entity_poly.pdbx_seq_one_letter_code
_entity_poly.pdbx_strand_id
1 'polypeptide(L)'
;MHTCKGHRLVFLCCVAVMLFQEVWGKSFCRTIEKLVEVVQEYPGEVEHIFSPTCVPLVRCAGCCGDENLECHPTLTSNTTMQVRIFPLTRLTIFSVSKVAQEMVPIIMNASSYFHILDVSFSKVISIKETLFCLCQAHGWD
;
A
#
# COMPACT_ATOMS: atom_id res chain seq x y z
N MET A 1 -15.85 25.89 -16.31
CA MET A 1 -14.50 26.28 -16.76
C MET A 1 -13.90 27.21 -15.72
N HIS A 2 -12.74 26.85 -15.19
CA HIS A 2 -12.07 27.48 -14.05
C HIS A 2 -11.82 28.97 -14.27
N THR A 3 -12.22 29.82 -13.33
CA THR A 3 -11.56 31.11 -13.10
C THR A 3 -11.41 31.34 -11.59
N CYS A 4 -10.18 31.24 -11.09
CA CYS A 4 -9.78 31.86 -9.83
C CYS A 4 -8.57 32.73 -10.13
N LYS A 5 -8.83 34.02 -10.36
CA LYS A 5 -7.82 35.06 -10.45
C LYS A 5 -7.67 35.69 -9.05
N GLY A 6 -6.42 35.85 -8.61
CA GLY A 6 -6.02 36.98 -7.77
C GLY A 6 -6.25 36.87 -6.27
N HIS A 7 -5.22 36.35 -5.58
CA HIS A 7 -4.53 36.96 -4.44
C HIS A 7 -5.35 37.86 -3.48
N ARG A 8 -5.76 37.28 -2.33
CA ARG A 8 -5.60 37.78 -0.93
C ARG A 8 -6.75 37.23 -0.06
N LEU A 9 -6.45 36.13 0.65
CA LEU A 9 -7.14 35.62 1.84
C LEU A 9 -8.67 35.88 1.92
N VAL A 10 -9.46 34.96 1.36
CA VAL A 10 -10.81 34.70 1.90
C VAL A 10 -10.81 33.27 2.41
N PHE A 11 -10.68 33.17 3.72
CA PHE A 11 -11.02 32.04 4.58
C PHE A 11 -12.51 31.67 4.41
N LEU A 12 -12.93 31.24 3.22
CA LEU A 12 -14.29 30.76 2.97
C LEU A 12 -14.20 29.28 2.59
N CYS A 13 -14.76 28.46 3.45
CA CYS A 13 -15.26 27.13 3.15
C CYS A 13 -16.31 27.23 2.01
N CYS A 14 -15.88 27.54 0.79
CA CYS A 14 -16.68 27.25 -0.39
C CYS A 14 -16.75 25.73 -0.46
N VAL A 15 -17.81 25.14 0.10
CA VAL A 15 -18.12 23.75 -0.16
C VAL A 15 -18.27 23.63 -1.67
N ALA A 16 -17.23 23.15 -2.33
CA ALA A 16 -17.27 22.86 -3.75
C ALA A 16 -18.20 21.67 -3.92
N VAL A 17 -19.47 21.94 -4.22
CA VAL A 17 -20.45 20.89 -4.51
C VAL A 17 -20.07 20.30 -5.86
N MET A 18 -19.61 19.05 -5.84
CA MET A 18 -19.39 18.28 -7.07
C MET A 18 -20.74 17.91 -7.67
N LEU A 19 -20.87 18.06 -8.99
CA LEU A 19 -22.07 17.65 -9.71
C LEU A 19 -22.18 16.12 -9.71
N PHE A 20 -23.40 15.57 -9.72
CA PHE A 20 -23.62 14.13 -9.72
C PHE A 20 -22.85 13.42 -10.83
N GLN A 21 -22.86 13.96 -12.05
CA GLN A 21 -22.11 13.41 -13.20
C GLN A 21 -20.60 13.34 -12.94
N GLU A 22 -20.05 14.31 -12.21
CA GLU A 22 -18.64 14.33 -11.87
C GLU A 22 -18.30 13.26 -10.82
N VAL A 23 -19.16 13.10 -9.81
CA VAL A 23 -18.99 12.04 -8.79
C VAL A 23 -19.12 10.67 -9.43
N TRP A 24 -20.17 10.47 -10.23
CA TRP A 24 -20.44 9.21 -10.93
C TRP A 24 -19.31 8.81 -11.87
N GLY A 25 -18.82 9.76 -12.68
CA GLY A 25 -17.68 9.50 -13.57
C GLY A 25 -16.38 9.21 -12.82
N LYS A 26 -16.18 9.83 -11.65
CA LYS A 26 -14.99 9.58 -10.81
C LYS A 26 -15.08 8.28 -10.01
N SER A 27 -16.28 7.80 -9.69
CA SER A 27 -16.51 6.55 -8.95
C SER A 27 -16.66 5.32 -9.85
N PHE A 28 -16.71 5.50 -11.18
CA PHE A 28 -16.83 4.38 -12.11
C PHE A 28 -15.62 3.45 -12.07
N CYS A 29 -15.87 2.14 -12.26
CA CYS A 29 -14.86 1.07 -12.25
C CYS A 29 -13.63 1.43 -13.12
N ARG A 30 -12.48 1.52 -12.47
CA ARG A 30 -11.18 1.82 -13.11
C ARG A 30 -10.02 1.30 -12.28
N THR A 31 -8.83 1.35 -12.87
CA THR A 31 -7.57 1.13 -12.17
C THR A 31 -7.21 2.33 -11.29
N ILE A 32 -6.84 2.06 -10.03
CA ILE A 32 -6.38 3.07 -9.06
C ILE A 32 -5.18 2.50 -8.31
N GLU A 33 -4.18 3.34 -8.05
CA GLU A 33 -3.04 3.01 -7.18
C GLU A 33 -3.51 2.92 -5.72
N LYS A 34 -3.27 1.78 -5.07
CA LYS A 34 -3.63 1.51 -3.69
C LYS A 34 -2.45 0.89 -2.95
N LEU A 35 -2.31 1.21 -1.67
CA LEU A 35 -1.38 0.53 -0.79
C LEU A 35 -1.96 -0.83 -0.38
N VAL A 36 -1.25 -1.89 -0.72
CA VAL A 36 -1.61 -3.28 -0.39
C VAL A 36 -0.57 -3.84 0.57
N GLU A 37 -1.02 -4.62 1.55
CA GLU A 37 -0.14 -5.28 2.51
C GLU A 37 0.59 -6.46 1.86
N VAL A 38 1.92 -6.47 1.97
CA VAL A 38 2.78 -7.48 1.32
C VAL A 38 2.50 -8.89 1.84
N VAL A 39 2.15 -9.03 3.13
CA VAL A 39 1.89 -10.33 3.79
C VAL A 39 0.70 -11.06 3.17
N GLN A 40 -0.34 -10.31 2.73
CA GLN A 40 -1.54 -10.89 2.14
C GLN A 40 -1.29 -11.46 0.73
N GLU A 41 -0.43 -10.78 -0.03
CA GLU A 41 -0.10 -11.14 -1.42
C GLU A 41 1.01 -12.21 -1.50
N TYR A 42 1.85 -12.29 -0.47
CA TYR A 42 2.96 -13.23 -0.39
C TYR A 42 2.95 -14.00 0.96
N PRO A 43 1.94 -14.85 1.21
CA PRO A 43 1.76 -15.55 2.49
C PRO A 43 2.76 -16.70 2.74
N GLY A 44 3.66 -17.00 1.78
CA GLY A 44 4.53 -18.18 1.79
C GLY A 44 5.66 -18.17 2.83
N GLU A 45 5.82 -17.11 3.61
CA GLU A 45 6.90 -16.95 4.59
C GLU A 45 6.29 -16.59 5.96
N VAL A 46 5.57 -17.55 6.55
CA VAL A 46 5.22 -17.49 7.97
C VAL A 46 6.52 -17.29 8.76
N GLU A 47 6.54 -16.34 9.68
CA GLU A 47 7.71 -15.91 10.50
C GLU A 47 8.54 -14.72 10.02
N HIS A 48 8.03 -13.87 9.11
CA HIS A 48 8.76 -12.66 8.70
C HIS A 48 7.93 -11.36 8.63
N ILE A 49 8.61 -10.22 8.77
CA ILE A 49 8.08 -8.86 8.57
C ILE A 49 8.72 -8.27 7.33
N PHE A 50 7.89 -7.68 6.49
CA PHE A 50 8.33 -6.94 5.31
C PHE A 50 8.47 -5.44 5.64
N SER A 51 9.55 -4.83 5.18
CA SER A 51 9.71 -3.37 5.15
C SER A 51 9.94 -2.91 3.70
N PRO A 52 9.07 -2.06 3.15
CA PRO A 52 7.83 -1.57 3.75
C PRO A 52 6.78 -2.69 3.92
N THR A 53 5.86 -2.53 4.87
CA THR A 53 4.75 -3.49 5.08
C THR A 53 3.68 -3.38 4.00
N CYS A 54 3.53 -2.19 3.42
CA CYS A 54 2.60 -1.89 2.35
C CYS A 54 3.35 -1.36 1.13
N VAL A 55 2.92 -1.76 -0.06
CA VAL A 55 3.48 -1.31 -1.34
C VAL A 55 2.37 -0.76 -2.25
N PRO A 56 2.66 0.26 -3.07
CA PRO A 56 1.71 0.77 -4.04
C PRO A 56 1.52 -0.23 -5.18
N LEU A 57 0.27 -0.59 -5.46
CA LEU A 57 -0.12 -1.43 -6.58
C LEU A 57 -1.38 -0.88 -7.23
N VAL A 58 -1.44 -0.91 -8.55
CA VAL A 58 -2.66 -0.65 -9.30
C VAL A 58 -3.64 -1.81 -9.13
N ARG A 59 -4.84 -1.48 -8.66
CA ARG A 59 -5.95 -2.42 -8.45
C ARG A 59 -7.26 -1.84 -9.00
N CYS A 60 -8.23 -2.70 -9.22
CA CYS A 60 -9.58 -2.24 -9.55
C CYS A 60 -10.25 -1.59 -8.34
N ALA A 61 -10.89 -0.46 -8.59
CA ALA A 61 -11.70 0.24 -7.61
C ALA A 61 -12.82 1.03 -8.31
N GLY A 62 -13.86 1.35 -7.53
CA GLY A 62 -15.06 1.99 -8.02
C GLY A 62 -16.24 1.04 -8.02
N CYS A 63 -17.35 1.52 -8.54
CA CYS A 63 -18.61 0.78 -8.63
C CYS A 63 -19.04 0.62 -10.09
N CYS A 64 -19.81 -0.43 -10.33
CA CYS A 64 -20.59 -0.60 -11.54
C CYS A 64 -21.96 0.00 -11.29
N GLY A 65 -22.54 0.67 -12.30
CA GLY A 65 -23.84 1.35 -12.15
C GLY A 65 -25.04 0.41 -11.98
N ASP A 66 -24.80 -0.90 -11.98
CA ASP A 66 -25.77 -1.98 -11.81
C ASP A 66 -25.29 -2.84 -10.64
N GLU A 67 -26.20 -3.17 -9.73
CA GLU A 67 -25.95 -3.98 -8.53
C GLU A 67 -25.62 -5.44 -8.84
N ASN A 68 -25.99 -5.93 -10.04
CA ASN A 68 -25.65 -7.28 -10.48
C ASN A 68 -24.24 -7.36 -11.07
N LEU A 69 -23.53 -6.23 -11.19
CA LEU A 69 -22.19 -6.13 -11.75
C LEU A 69 -21.17 -5.75 -10.67
N GLU A 70 -20.02 -6.41 -10.71
CA GLU A 70 -18.87 -6.11 -9.87
C GLU A 70 -17.65 -5.72 -10.71
N CYS A 71 -16.80 -4.86 -10.15
CA CYS A 71 -15.59 -4.37 -10.80
C CYS A 71 -14.44 -5.36 -10.60
N HIS A 72 -14.15 -6.18 -11.62
CA HIS A 72 -13.15 -7.25 -11.57
C HIS A 72 -11.95 -6.97 -12.49
N PRO A 73 -10.74 -7.44 -12.11
CA PRO A 73 -9.55 -7.34 -12.95
C PRO A 73 -9.62 -8.33 -14.11
N THR A 74 -9.49 -7.85 -15.35
CA THR A 74 -9.54 -8.72 -16.55
C THR A 74 -8.17 -8.97 -17.17
N LEU A 75 -7.20 -8.13 -16.84
CA LEU A 75 -5.80 -8.31 -17.22
C LEU A 75 -4.91 -7.90 -16.06
N THR A 76 -3.98 -8.78 -15.68
CA THR A 76 -2.99 -8.54 -14.63
C THR A 76 -1.58 -8.78 -15.14
N SER A 77 -0.61 -8.02 -14.63
CA SER A 77 0.82 -8.22 -14.85
C SER A 77 1.55 -8.43 -13.52
N ASN A 78 2.68 -9.11 -13.57
CA ASN A 78 3.55 -9.25 -12.41
C ASN A 78 4.53 -8.07 -12.35
N THR A 79 4.52 -7.35 -11.23
CA THR A 79 5.48 -6.29 -10.93
C THR A 79 6.45 -6.77 -9.87
N THR A 80 7.74 -6.61 -10.11
CA THR A 80 8.79 -6.97 -9.14
C THR A 80 9.13 -5.80 -8.23
N MET A 81 9.31 -6.07 -6.94
CA MET A 81 9.63 -5.07 -5.93
C MET A 81 10.72 -5.58 -5.00
N GLN A 82 11.61 -4.69 -4.58
CA GLN A 82 12.63 -5.00 -3.58
C GLN A 82 12.12 -4.64 -2.19
N VAL A 83 12.02 -5.64 -1.32
CA VAL A 83 11.59 -5.49 0.08
C VAL A 83 12.66 -6.00 1.01
N ARG A 84 12.73 -5.44 2.22
CA ARG A 84 13.59 -5.98 3.29
C ARG A 84 12.78 -6.89 4.18
N ILE A 85 13.38 -8.01 4.56
CA ILE A 85 12.74 -9.03 5.39
C ILE A 85 13.44 -9.11 6.74
N PHE A 86 12.64 -9.14 7.80
CA PHE A 86 13.08 -9.30 9.18
C PHE A 86 12.40 -10.52 9.82
N PRO A 87 13.13 -11.44 10.48
CA PRO A 87 12.54 -12.61 11.13
C PRO A 87 11.75 -12.25 12.41
N LEU A 88 10.60 -12.89 12.64
CA LEU A 88 9.69 -12.63 13.79
C LEU A 88 10.29 -13.05 15.14
N THR A 89 11.20 -14.01 15.17
CA THR A 89 11.99 -14.38 16.37
C THR A 89 12.77 -13.19 16.95
N ARG A 90 12.89 -12.10 16.18
CA ARG A 90 13.60 -10.86 16.53
C ARG A 90 12.68 -9.70 16.91
N LEU A 91 11.35 -9.84 16.89
CA LEU A 91 10.43 -8.76 17.32
C LEU A 91 10.48 -8.49 18.82
N THR A 92 10.72 -9.53 19.61
CA THR A 92 11.03 -9.38 21.05
C THR A 92 12.31 -8.57 21.26
N ILE A 93 13.23 -8.57 20.28
CA ILE A 93 14.46 -7.76 20.32
C ILE A 93 14.19 -6.36 19.76
N PHE A 94 13.53 -6.20 18.61
CA PHE A 94 13.26 -4.88 18.00
C PHE A 94 12.27 -4.01 18.78
N SER A 95 11.26 -4.59 19.44
CA SER A 95 10.39 -3.84 20.37
C SER A 95 11.18 -3.39 21.61
N VAL A 96 12.01 -4.27 22.16
CA VAL A 96 12.94 -3.94 23.25
C VAL A 96 14.01 -2.92 22.79
N SER A 97 14.46 -2.94 21.54
CA SER A 97 15.46 -2.01 20.98
C SER A 97 14.88 -0.63 20.64
N LYS A 98 13.65 -0.53 20.10
CA LYS A 98 12.97 0.77 19.92
C LYS A 98 12.65 1.42 21.26
N VAL A 99 12.25 0.64 22.27
CA VAL A 99 12.05 1.13 23.65
C VAL A 99 13.39 1.45 24.34
N ALA A 100 14.47 0.71 24.07
CA ALA A 100 15.80 0.98 24.64
C ALA A 100 16.54 2.15 23.94
N GLN A 101 16.16 2.52 22.72
CA GLN A 101 16.77 3.64 21.99
C GLN A 101 16.41 5.01 22.59
N GLU A 102 15.48 5.07 23.54
CA GLU A 102 15.20 6.27 24.33
C GLU A 102 15.90 6.30 25.71
N MET A 103 16.66 5.27 26.15
CA MET A 103 17.19 5.27 27.53
C MET A 103 18.67 4.90 27.79
N VAL A 104 19.47 4.31 26.89
CA VAL A 104 20.87 3.95 27.30
C VAL A 104 21.92 4.16 26.20
N PRO A 105 22.75 5.22 26.25
CA PRO A 105 24.12 5.10 25.79
C PRO A 105 24.91 4.38 26.89
N ILE A 106 25.83 3.47 26.56
CA ILE A 106 27.11 3.18 27.28
C ILE A 106 27.57 1.69 27.24
N ILE A 107 26.76 0.64 26.98
CA ILE A 107 27.30 -0.75 27.11
C ILE A 107 26.83 -1.81 26.09
N MET A 108 26.92 -1.59 24.77
CA MET A 108 26.84 -2.72 23.81
C MET A 108 28.08 -2.78 22.91
N ASN A 109 28.86 -3.85 23.07
CA ASN A 109 30.13 -4.12 22.39
C ASN A 109 29.99 -4.12 20.85
N ALA A 110 30.99 -3.55 20.16
CA ALA A 110 31.07 -3.46 18.70
C ALA A 110 30.94 -4.81 17.96
N SER A 111 31.30 -5.93 18.61
CA SER A 111 31.13 -7.27 18.03
C SER A 111 29.66 -7.73 17.98
N SER A 112 28.79 -7.19 18.84
CA SER A 112 27.34 -7.43 18.79
C SER A 112 26.70 -6.55 17.71
N TYR A 113 27.17 -5.31 17.52
CA TYR A 113 26.81 -4.48 16.37
C TYR A 113 27.08 -5.19 15.04
N PHE A 114 28.23 -5.86 14.89
CA PHE A 114 28.58 -6.55 13.64
C PHE A 114 27.62 -7.71 13.29
N HIS A 115 27.09 -8.45 14.29
CA HIS A 115 26.01 -9.44 14.08
C HIS A 115 24.60 -8.81 13.96
N ILE A 116 24.44 -7.54 14.33
CA ILE A 116 23.17 -6.81 14.22
C ILE A 116 23.05 -6.13 12.84
N LEU A 117 24.17 -5.81 12.20
CA LEU A 117 24.23 -5.04 10.95
C LEU A 117 23.82 -5.84 9.68
N ASP A 118 23.80 -7.17 9.69
CA ASP A 118 23.46 -8.01 8.51
C ASP A 118 22.34 -9.05 8.75
N VAL A 119 21.19 -8.64 9.32
CA VAL A 119 20.02 -9.55 9.49
C VAL A 119 18.74 -8.98 8.86
N SER A 120 18.89 -8.11 7.88
CA SER A 120 17.80 -7.72 6.98
C SER A 120 18.16 -8.19 5.58
N PHE A 121 17.42 -9.17 5.07
CA PHE A 121 17.65 -9.67 3.72
C PHE A 121 16.82 -8.85 2.73
N SER A 122 17.47 -8.27 1.73
CA SER A 122 16.76 -7.70 0.58
C SER A 122 16.27 -8.84 -0.29
N LYS A 123 14.95 -9.03 -0.38
CA LYS A 123 14.30 -10.00 -1.25
C LYS A 123 13.57 -9.26 -2.36
N VAL A 124 13.70 -9.77 -3.58
CA VAL A 124 12.86 -9.34 -4.70
C VAL A 124 11.63 -10.22 -4.70
N ILE A 125 10.46 -9.62 -4.53
CA ILE A 125 9.16 -10.28 -4.62
C ILE A 125 8.46 -9.88 -5.91
N SER A 126 7.53 -10.71 -6.37
CA SER A 126 6.72 -10.47 -7.56
C SER A 126 5.25 -10.48 -7.16
N ILE A 127 4.57 -9.35 -7.30
CA ILE A 127 3.16 -9.20 -6.93
C ILE A 127 2.35 -8.87 -8.19
N LYS A 128 1.12 -9.40 -8.27
CA LYS A 128 0.19 -9.12 -9.36
C LYS A 128 -0.40 -7.72 -9.21
N GLU A 129 -0.31 -6.96 -10.29
CA GLU A 129 -0.87 -5.64 -10.49
C GLU A 129 -1.91 -5.67 -11.62
N THR A 130 -2.95 -4.85 -11.53
CA THR A 130 -4.04 -4.83 -12.51
C THR A 130 -3.77 -3.83 -13.63
N LEU A 131 -3.91 -4.28 -14.88
CA LEU A 131 -3.81 -3.43 -16.07
C LEU A 131 -5.18 -2.96 -16.56
N PHE A 132 -6.21 -3.82 -16.48
CA PHE A 132 -7.57 -3.50 -16.92
C PHE A 132 -8.63 -3.99 -15.92
N CYS A 133 -9.68 -3.18 -15.78
CA CYS A 133 -10.85 -3.45 -14.94
C CYS A 133 -12.12 -3.39 -15.78
N LEU A 134 -13.03 -4.34 -15.58
CA LEU A 134 -14.34 -4.35 -16.23
C LEU A 134 -15.43 -4.73 -15.25
N CYS A 135 -16.64 -4.24 -15.52
CA CYS A 135 -17.86 -4.62 -14.82
C CYS A 135 -18.34 -5.97 -15.35
N GLN A 136 -18.37 -6.97 -14.49
CA GLN A 136 -18.78 -8.34 -14.81
C GLN A 136 -19.84 -8.82 -13.83
N ALA A 137 -20.75 -9.69 -14.28
CA ALA A 137 -21.77 -10.26 -13.40
C ALA A 137 -21.16 -11.26 -12.40
N HIS A 138 -21.84 -11.54 -11.30
CA HIS A 138 -21.42 -12.62 -10.39
C HIS A 138 -21.47 -13.99 -11.10
N GLY A 139 -20.38 -14.76 -11.05
CA GLY A 139 -20.33 -16.15 -11.55
C GLY A 139 -19.63 -16.38 -12.89
N TRP A 140 -18.63 -15.59 -13.24
CA TRP A 140 -17.75 -15.80 -14.42
C TRP A 140 -16.39 -16.41 -14.05
N ASP A 141 -16.36 -17.31 -13.07
CA ASP A 141 -15.24 -18.22 -12.79
C ASP A 141 -15.64 -19.68 -13.08
#